data_AF-A0A379TI56-F1
#
_entry.id   AF-A0A379TI56-F1
#
_cell.length_a   1.000
_cell.length_b   1.000
_cell.length_c   1.000
_cell.angle_alpha   90.00
_cell.angle_beta   90.00
_cell.angle_gamma   90.00
#
_symmetry.space_group_name_H-M   'P 1'
#
loop_
_entity.id
_entity.type
_entity.pdbx_description
1 polymer ?
#
loop_
_entity_poly.entity_id
_entity_poly.type
_entity_poly.pdbx_seq_one_letter_code
_entity_poly.pdbx_strand_id
1 'polypeptide(L)'
;MLKNLEDELNCTLLIRDGRKLLLTDTGRVVFERGLAILAEFHQLEAELSDINHLNKGLLRLGIPPMVGMLMAGPISLFRQRYPGVELKISEFWRSDGAAGGNERASWISR
;
A
#
# COMPACT_ATOMS: atom_id res chain seq x y z
N MET A 1 -19.85 -16.51 18.06
CA MET A 1 -18.65 -16.43 17.17
C MET A 1 -18.24 -17.81 16.68
N LEU A 2 -17.69 -18.74 17.48
CA LEU A 2 -17.38 -20.08 16.98
C LEU A 2 -18.63 -20.86 16.55
N LYS A 3 -19.67 -20.91 17.38
CA LYS A 3 -20.94 -21.56 17.02
C LYS A 3 -21.53 -21.03 15.71
N ASN A 4 -21.51 -19.72 15.51
CA ASN A 4 -22.00 -19.12 14.26
C ASN A 4 -21.22 -19.62 13.04
N LEU A 5 -19.91 -19.82 13.16
CA LEU A 5 -19.09 -20.39 12.08
C LEU A 5 -19.41 -21.88 11.87
N GLU A 6 -19.62 -22.63 12.95
CA GLU A 6 -20.07 -24.03 12.87
C GLU A 6 -21.44 -24.16 12.20
N ASP A 7 -22.36 -23.25 12.53
CA ASP A 7 -23.71 -23.17 11.96
C ASP A 7 -23.66 -22.80 10.47
N GLU A 8 -22.83 -21.81 10.09
CA GLU A 8 -22.67 -21.37 8.71
C GLU A 8 -22.00 -22.43 7.82
N LEU A 9 -21.03 -23.17 8.35
CA LEU A 9 -20.34 -24.27 7.67
C LEU A 9 -21.08 -25.62 7.80
N ASN A 10 -22.17 -25.65 8.58
CA ASN A 10 -22.94 -26.84 8.89
C ASN A 10 -22.08 -28.03 9.37
N CYS A 11 -21.06 -27.75 10.19
CA CYS A 11 -20.09 -28.73 10.70
C CYS A 11 -19.64 -28.37 12.12
N THR A 12 -19.41 -29.38 12.97
CA THR A 12 -18.75 -29.20 14.26
C THR A 12 -17.24 -29.11 14.07
N LEU A 13 -16.60 -28.05 14.57
CA LEU A 13 -15.17 -27.80 14.44
C LEU A 13 -14.40 -28.15 15.72
N LEU A 14 -15.05 -28.01 16.89
CA LEU A 14 -14.45 -28.38 18.17
C LEU A 14 -15.31 -29.38 18.93
N ILE A 15 -14.64 -30.36 19.55
CA ILE A 15 -15.25 -31.30 20.49
C ILE A 15 -14.60 -31.19 21.86
N ARG A 16 -15.37 -31.55 22.89
CA ARG A 16 -14.88 -31.58 24.26
C ARG A 16 -14.53 -33.01 24.65
N ASP A 17 -13.30 -33.23 25.06
CA ASP A 17 -12.82 -34.48 25.64
C ASP A 17 -12.44 -34.22 27.10
N GLY A 18 -13.39 -34.48 28.00
CA GLY A 18 -13.30 -34.15 29.42
C GLY A 18 -13.10 -32.66 29.67
N ARG A 19 -11.89 -32.28 30.11
CA ARG A 19 -11.50 -30.88 30.34
C ARG A 19 -10.76 -30.24 29.16
N LYS A 20 -10.51 -30.99 28.09
CA LYS A 20 -9.79 -30.51 26.90
C LYS A 20 -10.75 -30.19 25.76
N LEU A 21 -10.39 -29.20 24.96
CA LEU A 21 -11.02 -28.86 23.69
C LEU A 21 -10.10 -29.36 22.57
N LEU A 22 -10.65 -30.13 21.64
CA LEU A 22 -9.91 -30.74 20.54
C LEU A 22 -10.58 -30.34 19.21
N LEU A 23 -9.77 -30.21 18.17
CA LEU A 23 -10.27 -30.06 16.79
C LEU A 23 -10.87 -31.38 16.31
N THR A 24 -12.02 -31.31 15.66
CA THR A 24 -12.54 -32.38 14.81
C THR A 24 -11.73 -32.47 13.52
N ASP A 25 -11.97 -33.50 12.70
CA ASP A 25 -11.34 -33.61 11.39
C ASP A 25 -11.70 -32.43 10.48
N THR A 26 -12.97 -32.02 10.47
CA THR A 26 -13.44 -30.80 9.79
C THR A 26 -12.80 -29.55 10.39
N GLY A 27 -12.66 -29.50 11.72
CA GLY A 27 -11.96 -28.43 12.43
C GLY A 27 -10.52 -28.24 11.97
N ARG A 28 -9.78 -29.34 11.75
CA ARG A 28 -8.40 -29.28 11.23
C ARG A 28 -8.35 -28.71 9.82
N VAL A 29 -9.24 -29.16 8.93
CA VAL A 29 -9.31 -28.65 7.55
C VAL A 29 -9.62 -27.15 7.54
N VAL A 30 -10.61 -26.71 8.32
CA VAL A 30 -10.98 -25.30 8.42
C VAL A 30 -9.86 -24.46 9.02
N PHE A 31 -9.14 -24.98 10.01
CA PHE A 31 -8.01 -24.28 10.61
C PHE A 31 -6.87 -24.06 9.60
N GLU A 32 -6.42 -25.13 8.91
CA GLU A 32 -5.33 -25.04 7.93
C GLU A 32 -5.69 -24.13 6.75
N ARG A 33 -6.91 -24.29 6.21
CA ARG A 33 -7.38 -23.46 5.08
C ARG A 33 -7.66 -22.01 5.51
N GLY A 34 -8.21 -21.82 6.71
CA GLY A 34 -8.49 -20.50 7.27
C GLY A 34 -7.23 -19.68 7.44
N LEU A 35 -6.13 -20.29 7.92
CA LEU A 35 -4.83 -19.63 8.01
C LEU A 35 -4.32 -19.17 6.64
N ALA A 36 -4.45 -20.02 5.61
CA ALA A 36 -4.04 -19.65 4.26
C ALA A 36 -4.89 -18.49 3.70
N ILE A 37 -6.21 -18.54 3.88
CA ILE A 37 -7.12 -17.47 3.43
C ILE A 37 -6.80 -16.14 4.12
N LEU A 38 -6.53 -16.16 5.42
CA LEU A 38 -6.14 -14.96 6.17
C LEU A 38 -4.81 -14.38 5.67
N ALA A 39 -3.84 -15.25 5.36
CA ALA A 39 -2.56 -14.80 4.80
C ALA A 39 -2.75 -14.13 3.43
N GLU A 40 -3.54 -14.72 2.54
CA GLU A 40 -3.88 -14.13 1.23
C GLU A 40 -4.64 -12.81 1.38
N PHE A 41 -5.56 -12.72 2.34
CA PHE A 41 -6.30 -11.48 2.60
C PHE A 41 -5.36 -10.36 3.08
N HIS A 42 -4.44 -10.66 4.00
CA HIS A 42 -3.44 -9.68 4.44
C HIS A 42 -2.48 -9.27 3.32
N GLN A 43 -2.12 -10.20 2.44
CA GLN A 43 -1.32 -9.90 1.26
C GLN A 43 -2.07 -8.94 0.32
N LEU A 44 -3.36 -9.18 0.08
CA LEU A 44 -4.22 -8.28 -0.69
C LEU A 44 -4.29 -6.88 -0.03
N GLU A 45 -4.50 -6.81 1.28
CA GLU A 45 -4.50 -5.53 2.01
C GLU A 45 -3.16 -4.78 1.83
N ALA A 46 -2.04 -5.49 1.89
CA ALA A 46 -0.71 -4.90 1.68
C ALA A 46 -0.52 -4.40 0.24
N GLU A 47 -0.97 -5.14 -0.77
CA GLU A 47 -0.89 -4.73 -2.17
C GLU A 47 -1.79 -3.52 -2.46
N LEU A 48 -3.01 -3.51 -1.91
CA LEU A 48 -3.92 -2.37 -2.03
C LEU A 48 -3.40 -1.14 -1.27
N SER A 49 -2.76 -1.35 -0.13
CA SER A 49 -2.05 -0.31 0.62
C SER A 49 -0.91 0.28 -0.20
N ASP A 50 -0.11 -0.57 -0.86
CA ASP A 50 0.95 -0.15 -1.77
C ASP A 50 0.43 0.63 -2.99
N ILE A 51 -0.74 0.27 -3.52
CA ILE A 51 -1.38 0.96 -4.66
C ILE A 51 -2.01 2.30 -4.22
N ASN A 52 -2.73 2.30 -3.10
CA ASN A 52 -3.52 3.45 -2.66
C ASN A 52 -2.72 4.50 -1.89
N HIS A 53 -1.58 4.12 -1.30
CA HIS A 53 -0.71 5.08 -0.65
C HIS A 53 0.33 5.62 -1.64
N LEU A 54 0.40 6.95 -1.72
CA LEU A 54 1.53 7.77 -2.22
C LEU A 54 2.86 7.48 -1.47
N ASN A 55 3.07 6.27 -0.98
CA ASN A 55 4.24 5.85 -0.23
C ASN A 55 5.35 5.32 -1.12
N LYS A 56 5.12 5.07 -2.42
CA LYS A 56 6.15 4.67 -3.38
C LYS A 56 5.95 5.43 -4.68
N GLY A 57 6.97 6.15 -5.11
CA GLY A 57 6.89 7.00 -6.30
C GLY A 57 8.07 7.96 -6.37
N LEU A 58 8.21 8.64 -7.52
CA LEU A 58 9.29 9.60 -7.76
C LEU A 58 8.73 11.03 -7.75
N LEU A 59 9.05 11.80 -6.70
CA LEU A 59 8.80 13.24 -6.68
C LEU A 59 10.01 13.98 -7.25
N ARG A 60 9.79 14.65 -8.39
CA ARG A 60 10.80 15.53 -9.00
C ARG A 60 10.53 16.97 -8.57
N LEU A 61 11.51 17.60 -7.95
CA LEU A 61 11.43 18.96 -7.44
C LEU A 61 12.49 19.82 -8.12
N GLY A 62 12.05 20.84 -8.86
CA GLY A 62 12.94 21.89 -9.35
C GLY A 62 13.10 22.96 -8.29
N ILE A 63 14.30 23.15 -7.74
CA ILE A 63 14.58 24.19 -6.74
C ILE A 63 15.51 25.24 -7.32
N PRO A 64 15.07 26.50 -7.48
CA PRO A 64 15.97 27.58 -7.85
C PRO A 64 17.12 27.71 -6.82
N PRO A 65 18.37 27.92 -7.27
CA PRO A 65 19.55 27.91 -6.39
C PRO A 65 19.45 28.95 -5.25
N MET A 66 18.71 30.03 -5.46
CA MET A 66 18.48 31.08 -4.46
C MET A 66 17.72 30.60 -3.21
N VAL A 67 16.94 29.51 -3.31
CA VAL A 67 16.06 29.04 -2.23
C VAL A 67 16.49 27.66 -1.69
N GLY A 68 17.51 27.04 -2.28
CA GLY A 68 17.95 25.68 -1.93
C GLY A 68 18.22 25.46 -0.43
N MET A 69 18.87 26.42 0.22
CA MET A 69 19.22 26.32 1.65
C MET A 69 17.99 26.36 2.57
N LEU A 70 16.94 27.11 2.19
CA LEU A 70 15.69 27.19 2.95
C LEU A 70 14.86 25.91 2.85
N MET A 71 15.07 25.12 1.79
CA MET A 71 14.31 23.89 1.54
C MET A 71 14.82 22.68 2.31
N ALA A 72 16.02 22.75 2.91
CA ALA A 72 16.62 21.61 3.62
C ALA A 72 15.73 21.06 4.76
N GLY A 73 15.12 21.95 5.55
CA GLY A 73 14.18 21.58 6.63
C GLY A 73 12.91 20.91 6.10
N PRO A 74 12.16 21.57 5.19
CA PRO A 74 10.99 20.98 4.54
C PRO A 74 11.26 19.63 3.86
N ILE A 75 12.39 19.48 3.15
CA ILE A 75 12.79 18.22 2.51
C ILE A 75 13.01 17.11 3.55
N SER A 76 13.65 17.44 4.66
CA SER A 76 13.92 16.48 5.74
C SER A 76 12.63 16.00 6.40
N LEU A 77 11.70 16.91 6.66
CA LEU A 77 10.37 16.58 7.19
C LEU A 77 9.55 15.73 6.22
N PHE A 78 9.63 16.04 4.92
CA PHE A 78 8.96 15.26 3.88
C PHE A 78 9.49 13.82 3.83
N ARG A 79 10.81 13.62 3.82
CA ARG A 79 11.43 12.28 3.83
C ARG A 79 11.07 11.45 5.07
N GLN A 80 10.96 12.10 6.23
CA GLN A 80 10.53 11.42 7.46
C GLN A 80 9.05 11.03 7.42
N ARG A 81 8.20 11.89 6.86
CA ARG A 81 6.75 11.63 6.75
C ARG A 81 6.43 10.60 5.66
N TYR A 82 7.21 10.56 4.59
CA TYR A 82 7.00 9.72 3.40
C TYR A 82 8.27 8.94 3.03
N PRO A 83 8.69 7.96 3.85
CA PRO A 83 9.99 7.29 3.68
C PRO A 83 10.14 6.45 2.41
N GLY A 84 9.04 6.04 1.76
CA GLY A 84 9.11 5.26 0.52
C GLY A 84 9.05 6.10 -0.77
N VAL A 85 8.95 7.43 -0.69
CA VAL A 85 8.96 8.32 -1.86
C VAL A 85 10.41 8.68 -2.23
N GLU A 86 10.83 8.36 -3.45
CA GLU A 86 12.10 8.82 -4.00
C GLU A 86 11.99 10.32 -4.35
N LEU A 87 12.87 11.13 -3.78
CA LEU A 87 12.91 12.58 -4.03
C LEU A 87 14.13 12.92 -4.90
N LYS A 88 13.90 13.40 -6.13
CA LYS A 88 14.93 13.97 -7.00
C LYS A 88 14.83 15.47 -7.03
N ILE A 89 15.92 16.14 -6.67
CA ILE A 89 16.03 17.59 -6.65
C ILE A 89 16.95 18.02 -7.79
N SER A 90 16.49 18.95 -8.61
CA SER A 90 17.30 19.57 -9.65
C SER A 90 17.24 21.09 -9.55
N GLU A 91 18.33 21.77 -9.88
CA GLU A 91 18.38 23.25 -9.88
C GLU A 91 17.59 23.88 -11.05
N PHE A 92 17.24 23.04 -12.03
CA PHE A 92 16.44 23.39 -13.18
C PHE A 92 15.16 22.55 -13.17
N TRP A 93 14.00 23.22 -13.25
CA TRP A 93 12.77 22.55 -13.64
C TRP A 93 12.85 22.25 -15.14
N ARG A 94 13.37 21.07 -15.49
CA ARG A 94 13.22 20.53 -16.84
C ARG A 94 12.00 19.63 -16.85
N SER A 95 10.92 20.08 -17.47
CA SER A 95 9.68 19.32 -17.64
C SER A 95 9.88 18.17 -18.64
N ASP A 96 10.78 17.24 -18.35
CA ASP A 96 10.92 16.00 -19.12
C ASP A 96 9.92 14.99 -18.55
N GLY A 97 8.67 15.12 -18.98
CA GLY A 97 7.59 14.23 -18.54
C GLY A 97 6.23 14.50 -19.17
N ALA A 98 6.03 15.63 -19.86
CA ALA A 98 4.83 15.90 -20.64
C ALA A 98 5.19 16.11 -22.12
N ALA A 99 5.66 15.06 -22.77
CA ALA A 99 5.80 15.02 -24.23
C ALA A 99 5.51 13.61 -24.76
N GLY A 100 4.29 13.13 -24.50
CA GLY A 100 3.60 12.18 -25.35
C GLY A 100 2.29 12.83 -25.75
N GLY A 101 2.26 13.50 -26.91
CA GLY A 101 1.05 14.18 -27.38
C GLY A 101 1.35 15.41 -28.23
N ASN A 102 1.74 15.15 -29.47
CA ASN A 102 1.46 16.05 -30.58
C ASN A 102 0.01 16.59 -30.47
N GLU A 103 -0.15 17.90 -30.35
CA GLU A 103 -1.12 18.75 -31.08
C GLU A 103 -1.25 20.15 -30.42
N ARG A 104 -0.83 21.17 -31.18
CA ARG A 104 -1.45 22.51 -31.30
C ARG A 104 -1.60 23.37 -30.03
N ALA A 105 -0.75 24.38 -29.92
CA ALA A 105 -1.16 25.71 -29.45
C ALA A 105 -0.29 26.80 -30.09
N SER A 106 -0.66 27.19 -31.31
CA SER A 106 -0.30 28.46 -31.92
C SER A 106 -1.07 29.59 -31.22
N TRP A 107 -0.60 30.01 -30.05
CA TRP A 107 -0.96 31.26 -29.40
C TRP A 107 0.32 31.68 -28.69
N ILE A 108 1.25 32.37 -29.36
CA ILE A 108 1.33 33.83 -29.40
C ILE A 108 2.13 34.21 -30.65
N SER A 109 1.50 34.83 -31.65
CA SER A 109 2.02 36.01 -32.37
C SER A 109 1.12 36.38 -33.55
N ARG A 110 0.57 37.58 -33.44
CA ARG A 110 -0.09 38.41 -34.45
C ARG A 110 -1.59 38.19 -34.69
#